data_AF-A0A9D7SI94-F1
#
_entry.id   AF-A0A9D7SI94-F1
#
_cell.length_a   1.000
_cell.length_b   1.000
_cell.length_c   1.000
_cell.angle_alpha   90.00
_cell.angle_beta   90.00
_cell.angle_gamma   90.00
#
_symmetry.space_group_name_H-M   'P 1'
#
loop_
_entity.id
_entity.type
_entity.pdbx_description
1 polymer ?
#
loop_
_entity_poly.entity_id
_entity_poly.type
_entity_poly.pdbx_seq_one_letter_code
_entity_poly.pdbx_strand_id
1 'polypeptide(L)'
;MLPAFVLVMSAPAPEAQKIEALIQAVASLQGAVFLRNGTEHSPKEAAEHLRLKWRNAGRRVKTAPEFIQHCASGSSQSGRPYELRLNDGRTVLARDWFWTELKRMEAAP
;
A
#
# COMPACT_ATOMS: atom_id res chain seq x y z
N MET A 1 -24.71 -35.02 -19.46
CA MET A 1 -24.74 -33.55 -19.24
C MET A 1 -23.58 -33.21 -18.30
N LEU A 2 -22.46 -32.70 -18.82
CA LEU A 2 -21.36 -32.20 -17.96
C LEU A 2 -21.70 -30.77 -17.51
N PRO A 3 -21.45 -30.39 -16.25
CA PRO A 3 -21.68 -29.02 -15.80
C PRO A 3 -20.63 -28.10 -16.42
N ALA A 4 -21.07 -27.02 -17.05
CA ALA A 4 -20.19 -25.96 -17.52
C ALA A 4 -19.68 -25.17 -16.30
N PHE A 5 -18.38 -25.26 -16.00
CA PHE A 5 -17.72 -24.32 -15.10
C PHE A 5 -17.61 -22.98 -15.82
N VAL A 6 -18.37 -21.98 -15.36
CA VAL A 6 -18.22 -20.60 -15.82
C VAL A 6 -17.01 -20.01 -15.10
N LEU A 7 -15.93 -19.78 -15.85
CA LEU A 7 -14.78 -19.03 -15.36
C LEU A 7 -15.19 -17.55 -15.30
N VAL A 8 -15.54 -17.05 -14.11
CA VAL A 8 -15.76 -15.61 -13.91
C VAL A 8 -14.38 -14.95 -13.92
N MET A 9 -14.06 -14.23 -14.99
CA MET A 9 -12.89 -13.35 -15.02
C MET A 9 -13.30 -12.00 -14.44
N SER A 10 -12.79 -11.65 -13.26
CA SER A 10 -12.98 -10.32 -12.68
C SER A 10 -12.16 -9.29 -13.48
N ALA A 11 -12.78 -8.19 -13.89
CA ALA A 11 -12.06 -7.09 -14.53
C ALA A 11 -11.10 -6.43 -13.52
N PRO A 12 -9.90 -5.98 -13.94
CA PRO A 12 -8.95 -5.37 -13.02
C PRO A 12 -9.59 -4.13 -12.37
N ALA A 13 -9.47 -4.04 -11.04
CA ALA A 13 -9.99 -2.90 -10.30
C ALA A 13 -9.40 -1.58 -10.81
N PRO A 14 -10.16 -0.48 -10.84
CA PRO A 14 -9.63 0.84 -11.14
C PRO A 14 -8.42 1.19 -10.27
N GLU A 15 -7.42 1.86 -10.83
CA GLU A 15 -6.16 2.16 -10.13
C GLU A 15 -6.36 2.95 -8.82
N ALA A 16 -7.30 3.88 -8.78
CA ALA A 16 -7.64 4.62 -7.56
C ALA A 16 -8.17 3.69 -6.45
N GLN A 17 -8.92 2.64 -6.81
CA GLN A 17 -9.40 1.64 -5.86
C GLN A 17 -8.24 0.78 -5.33
N LYS A 18 -7.26 0.43 -6.18
CA LYS A 18 -6.04 -0.27 -5.74
C LYS A 18 -5.23 0.59 -4.76
N ILE A 19 -5.08 1.88 -5.03
CA ILE A 19 -4.38 2.80 -4.12
C ILE A 19 -5.08 2.88 -2.76
N GLU A 20 -6.39 3.08 -2.75
CA GLU A 20 -7.14 3.10 -1.49
C GLU A 20 -7.05 1.75 -0.76
N ALA A 21 -7.11 0.63 -1.49
CA ALA A 21 -6.94 -0.70 -0.90
C ALA A 21 -5.56 -0.88 -0.24
N LEU A 22 -4.47 -0.41 -0.85
CA LEU A 22 -3.13 -0.42 -0.24
C LEU A 22 -3.08 0.44 1.03
N ILE A 23 -3.70 1.62 1.02
CA ILE A 23 -3.78 2.51 2.17
C ILE A 23 -4.58 1.86 3.31
N GLN A 24 -5.67 1.17 2.99
CA GLN A 24 -6.43 0.42 4.00
C GLN A 24 -5.66 -0.78 4.52
N ALA A 25 -4.94 -1.50 3.64
CA ALA A 25 -4.14 -2.67 4.04
C ALA A 25 -3.09 -2.29 5.09
N VAL A 26 -2.38 -1.17 4.91
CA VAL A 26 -1.45 -0.68 5.94
C VAL A 26 -2.21 -0.26 7.21
N ALA A 27 -3.37 0.41 7.10
CA ALA A 27 -4.18 0.81 8.26
C ALA A 27 -4.64 -0.39 9.10
N SER A 28 -4.82 -1.55 8.47
CA SER A 28 -5.27 -2.80 9.09
C SER A 28 -4.15 -3.64 9.72
N LEU A 29 -2.89 -3.23 9.63
CA LEU A 29 -1.76 -3.95 10.23
C LEU A 29 -1.77 -3.85 11.77
N GLN A 30 -2.51 -4.73 12.43
CA GLN A 30 -2.61 -4.75 13.89
C GLN A 30 -1.26 -5.05 14.54
N GLY A 31 -0.90 -4.24 15.55
CA GLY A 31 0.37 -4.39 16.28
C GLY A 31 1.62 -3.97 15.51
N ALA A 32 1.49 -3.48 14.28
CA ALA A 32 2.61 -2.94 13.52
C ALA A 32 2.89 -1.48 13.89
N VAL A 33 4.12 -1.04 13.60
CA VAL A 33 4.58 0.35 13.73
C VAL A 33 5.13 0.81 12.39
N PHE A 34 4.68 1.98 11.94
CA PHE A 34 5.18 2.64 10.75
C PHE A 34 6.27 3.65 11.13
N LEU A 35 7.47 3.44 10.61
CA LEU A 35 8.63 4.25 10.93
C LEU A 35 8.86 5.27 9.81
N ARG A 36 8.79 6.55 10.16
CA ARG A 36 8.99 7.67 9.25
C ARG A 36 9.98 8.66 9.83
N ASN A 37 11.09 8.89 9.12
CA ASN A 37 12.15 9.81 9.55
C ASN A 37 12.74 9.50 10.94
N GLY A 38 12.66 8.24 11.39
CA GLY A 38 13.10 7.84 12.74
C GLY A 38 12.05 8.07 13.84
N THR A 39 10.83 8.48 13.47
CA THR A 39 9.69 8.58 14.39
C THR A 39 8.72 7.44 14.16
N GLU A 40 8.16 6.91 15.25
CA GLU A 40 7.15 5.87 15.23
C GLU A 40 5.76 6.45 15.00
N HIS A 41 4.98 5.79 14.18
CA HIS A 41 3.58 6.12 13.91
C HIS A 41 2.74 4.84 13.94
N SER A 42 1.50 5.00 14.38
CA SER A 42 0.50 3.94 14.25
C SER A 42 0.19 3.65 12.77
N PRO A 43 -0.32 2.45 12.47
CA PRO A 43 -0.80 2.10 11.13
C PRO A 43 -1.87 3.07 10.59
N LYS A 44 -2.72 3.61 11.48
CA LYS A 44 -3.77 4.58 11.13
C LYS A 44 -3.16 5.93 10.72
N GLU A 45 -2.22 6.47 11.49
CA GLU A 45 -1.50 7.70 11.15
C GLU A 45 -0.71 7.55 9.85
N ALA A 46 -0.12 6.38 9.60
CA ALA A 46 0.54 6.07 8.35
C ALA A 46 -0.45 6.18 7.17
N ALA A 47 -1.63 5.58 7.28
CA ALA A 47 -2.65 5.64 6.24
C ALA A 47 -3.12 7.09 5.96
N GLU A 48 -3.35 7.89 7.00
CA GLU A 48 -3.67 9.32 6.85
C GLU A 48 -2.58 10.10 6.14
N HIS A 49 -1.31 9.88 6.52
CA HIS A 49 -0.15 10.50 5.87
C HIS A 49 -0.04 10.11 4.40
N LEU A 50 -0.29 8.85 4.06
CA LEU A 50 -0.27 8.36 2.69
C LEU A 50 -1.40 8.94 1.84
N ARG A 51 -2.63 9.05 2.39
CA ARG A 51 -3.74 9.76 1.71
C ARG A 51 -3.41 11.22 1.46
N LEU A 52 -2.82 11.90 2.44
CA LEU A 52 -2.36 13.28 2.28
C LEU A 52 -1.34 13.40 1.15
N LYS A 53 -0.32 12.52 1.12
CA LYS A 53 0.68 12.52 0.03
C LYS A 53 0.05 12.24 -1.32
N TRP A 54 -0.88 11.29 -1.42
CA TRP A 54 -1.55 10.96 -2.67
C TRP A 54 -2.39 12.13 -3.19
N ARG A 55 -3.18 12.76 -2.31
CA ARG A 55 -3.95 13.97 -2.63
C ARG A 55 -3.05 15.10 -3.14
N ASN A 56 -1.91 15.33 -2.48
CA ASN A 56 -0.95 16.37 -2.87
C ASN A 56 -0.18 16.01 -4.16
N ALA A 57 -0.06 14.73 -4.51
CA ALA A 57 0.49 14.30 -5.78
C ALA A 57 -0.45 14.66 -6.95
N GLY A 58 -1.77 14.58 -6.72
CA GLY A 58 -2.79 14.95 -7.69
C GLY A 58 -2.60 14.21 -9.00
N ARG A 59 -2.57 14.93 -10.12
CA ARG A 59 -2.46 14.35 -11.47
C ARG A 59 -1.12 13.64 -11.75
N ARG A 60 -0.12 13.73 -10.87
CA ARG A 60 1.20 13.10 -11.05
C ARG A 60 1.22 11.63 -10.63
N VAL A 61 0.25 11.17 -9.86
CA VAL A 61 0.14 9.78 -9.40
C VAL A 61 -1.25 9.28 -9.76
N LYS A 62 -1.33 8.39 -10.74
CA LYS A 62 -2.59 7.85 -11.28
C LYS A 62 -2.70 6.35 -11.07
N THR A 63 -1.57 5.68 -10.88
CA THR A 63 -1.49 4.22 -10.75
C THR A 63 -0.99 3.78 -9.37
N ALA A 64 -1.32 2.55 -8.97
CA ALA A 64 -0.81 1.96 -7.75
C ALA A 64 0.73 1.85 -7.74
N PRO A 65 1.41 1.40 -8.82
CA PRO A 65 2.86 1.53 -8.98
C PRO A 65 3.42 2.93 -8.69
N GLU A 66 2.86 3.98 -9.30
CA GLU A 66 3.29 5.37 -9.08
C GLU A 66 3.06 5.81 -7.63
N PHE A 67 1.94 5.40 -7.03
CA PHE A 67 1.67 5.66 -5.62
C PHE A 67 2.72 5.01 -4.72
N ILE A 68 3.08 3.75 -4.97
CA ILE A 68 4.13 3.07 -4.20
C ILE A 68 5.45 3.81 -4.35
N GLN A 69 5.85 4.16 -5.57
CA GLN A 69 7.11 4.81 -5.86
C GLN A 69 7.21 6.21 -5.24
N HIS A 70 6.18 7.04 -5.37
CA HIS A 70 6.25 8.47 -5.03
C HIS A 70 5.63 8.82 -3.68
N CYS A 71 4.65 8.06 -3.22
CA CYS A 71 3.93 8.33 -1.97
C CYS A 71 4.38 7.38 -0.84
N ALA A 72 4.42 6.08 -1.11
CA ALA A 72 4.50 5.05 -0.07
C ALA A 72 5.91 4.51 0.24
N SER A 73 6.91 4.77 -0.63
CA SER A 73 8.27 4.26 -0.44
C SER A 73 9.10 5.02 0.60
N GLY A 74 8.86 6.32 0.77
CA GLY A 74 9.75 7.16 1.58
C GLY A 74 9.37 8.64 1.63
N SER A 75 10.12 9.36 2.45
CA SER A 75 9.95 10.79 2.67
C SER A 75 10.54 11.57 1.50
N SER A 76 9.71 12.36 0.81
CA SER A 76 10.19 13.28 -0.23
C SER A 76 10.98 14.46 0.34
N GLN A 77 10.83 14.76 1.64
CA GLN A 77 11.53 15.87 2.29
C GLN A 77 12.94 15.50 2.73
N SER A 78 13.14 14.27 3.20
CA SER A 78 14.41 13.81 3.78
C SER A 78 15.13 12.77 2.93
N GLY A 79 14.47 12.20 1.92
CA GLY A 79 14.98 11.08 1.11
C GLY A 79 15.02 9.73 1.83
N ARG A 80 14.68 9.66 3.12
CA ARG A 80 14.75 8.42 3.91
C ARG A 80 13.61 7.47 3.53
N PRO A 81 13.88 6.16 3.38
CA PRO A 81 12.83 5.17 3.17
C PRO A 81 11.93 5.09 4.40
N TYR A 82 10.67 4.71 4.18
CA TYR A 82 9.80 4.31 5.27
C TYR A 82 10.00 2.83 5.58
N GLU A 83 9.78 2.46 6.84
CA GLU A 83 9.87 1.09 7.31
C GLU A 83 8.58 0.68 8.04
N LEU A 84 8.30 -0.61 8.04
CA LEU A 84 7.23 -1.25 8.80
C LEU A 84 7.86 -2.23 9.76
N ARG A 85 7.70 -1.98 11.06
CA ARG A 85 7.97 -2.99 12.08
C ARG A 85 6.68 -3.78 12.30
N LEU A 86 6.66 -5.03 11.87
CA LEU A 86 5.51 -5.92 11.93
C LEU A 86 5.29 -6.43 13.36
N ASN A 87 4.11 -7.05 13.59
CA ASN A 87 3.73 -7.59 14.90
C ASN A 87 4.66 -8.72 15.40
N ASP A 88 5.34 -9.40 14.50
CA ASP A 88 6.34 -10.43 14.78
C ASP A 88 7.73 -9.86 15.09
N GLY A 89 7.86 -8.53 15.15
CA GLY A 89 9.09 -7.81 15.45
C GLY A 89 10.02 -7.60 14.25
N ARG A 90 9.73 -8.17 13.08
CA ARG A 90 10.53 -7.93 11.87
C ARG A 90 10.31 -6.53 11.34
N THR A 91 11.39 -5.86 10.95
CA THR A 91 11.34 -4.58 10.24
C THR A 91 11.60 -4.81 8.76
N VAL A 92 10.71 -4.30 7.91
CA VAL A 92 10.82 -4.37 6.44
C VAL A 92 10.70 -2.98 5.83
N LEU A 93 11.25 -2.79 4.63
CA LEU A 93 11.01 -1.57 3.87
C LEU A 93 9.52 -1.49 3.49
N ALA A 94 8.91 -0.33 3.71
CA ALA A 94 7.50 -0.12 3.37
C ALA A 94 7.27 -0.33 1.86
N ARG A 95 8.22 0.10 1.01
CA ARG A 95 8.21 -0.13 -0.44
C ARG A 95 7.97 -1.60 -0.78
N ASP A 96 8.77 -2.49 -0.19
CA ASP A 96 8.75 -3.91 -0.54
C ASP A 96 7.47 -4.58 -0.04
N TRP A 97 7.01 -4.15 1.14
CA TRP A 97 5.72 -4.57 1.67
C TRP A 97 4.56 -4.16 0.76
N PHE A 98 4.52 -2.90 0.31
CA PHE A 98 3.45 -2.41 -0.58
C PHE A 98 3.45 -3.10 -1.95
N TRP A 99 4.63 -3.39 -2.51
CA TRP A 99 4.71 -4.15 -3.77
C TRP A 99 4.22 -5.59 -3.62
N THR A 100 4.59 -6.24 -2.52
CA THR A 100 4.11 -7.58 -2.17
C THR A 100 2.58 -7.59 -2.03
N GLU A 101 2.04 -6.58 -1.35
CA GLU A 101 0.62 -6.44 -1.12
C GLU A 101 -0.16 -6.14 -2.40
N LEU A 102 0.34 -5.25 -3.26
CA LEU A 102 -0.27 -4.98 -4.57
C LEU A 102 -0.34 -6.26 -5.42
N LYS A 103 0.77 -7.00 -5.49
CA LYS A 103 0.81 -8.28 -6.21
C LYS A 103 -0.19 -9.29 -5.65
N ARG A 104 -0.34 -9.35 -4.31
CA ARG A 104 -1.33 -10.20 -3.66
C ARG A 104 -2.76 -9.81 -4.04
N MET A 105 -3.08 -8.51 -4.06
CA MET A 105 -4.39 -7.99 -4.45
C MET A 105 -4.72 -8.28 -5.92
N GLU A 106 -3.74 -8.18 -6.81
CA GLU A 106 -3.92 -8.43 -8.25
C GLU A 106 -4.00 -9.91 -8.61
N ALA A 107 -3.47 -10.80 -7.76
CA ALA A 107 -3.59 -12.25 -7.92
C ALA A 107 -4.86 -12.84 -7.30
N ALA A 108 -5.62 -12.04 -6.54
CA ALA A 108 -6.90 -12.48 -5.98
C ALA A 108 -7.96 -12.57 -7.11
N PRO A 109 -8.76 -13.65 -7.15
CA PRO A 109 -9.78 -13.87 -8.19
C PRO A 109 -10.94 -12.86 -8.12
#